data_AF-A0A1V9FE08-F1
#
_entry.id   AF-A0A1V9FE08-F1
#
_cell.length_a   1.000
_cell.length_b   1.000
_cell.length_c   1.000
_cell.angle_alpha   90.00
_cell.angle_beta   90.00
_cell.angle_gamma   90.00
#
_symmetry.space_group_name_H-M   'P 1'
#
loop_
_entity.id
_entity.type
_entity.pdbx_description
1 polymer ?
#
loop_
_entity_poly.entity_id
_entity_poly.type
_entity_poly.pdbx_seq_one_letter_code
_entity_poly.pdbx_strand_id
1 'polypeptide(L)'
;MENKKLPLAYIDEKVILAMIITALLGLVITGFKYKNYEHCFDFHIKAKANFFRTDEPIRFETDALYSKDFEWDFGDNESSQTNISSVVHAYNQPGEYTVALTVNGKCTEYKTIYITKAPRLDNPMLMPRFVCPQVAEVGKTVTFQDTTAGAHSWEWRFGETASIDATSSTASYVYKTPGLKTISLVLNGDPKQLGVCKVYVNDKTVAPSRSNARVPARQQPAFIVVPAKPQSPTLEEQSHPQPAVAEPAKPQGVTISKQELESKLRGVVNNYLTAENFGPYFCNNLNVPVSLNGTEITFTQFCNKLSSIKADKKIKQLNVQQIKSSETNCLIGLNVSLKMKQGFLGIF
;
A
#
# COMPACT_ATOMS: atom_id res chain seq x y z
N MET A 1 -15.23 -88.08 11.41
CA MET A 1 -15.45 -86.61 11.33
C MET A 1 -15.74 -86.15 12.75
N GLU A 2 -14.71 -85.65 13.43
CA GLU A 2 -14.80 -85.25 14.84
C GLU A 2 -15.30 -83.81 14.91
N ASN A 3 -16.55 -83.63 15.34
CA ASN A 3 -17.13 -82.31 15.56
C ASN A 3 -16.49 -81.68 16.81
N LYS A 4 -15.38 -80.93 16.61
CA LYS A 4 -14.88 -80.00 17.62
C LYS A 4 -15.96 -78.94 17.88
N LYS A 5 -16.72 -79.10 18.98
CA LYS A 5 -17.55 -78.02 19.53
C LYS A 5 -16.60 -76.91 19.96
N LEU A 6 -16.68 -75.77 19.27
CA LEU A 6 -16.00 -74.54 19.64
C LEU A 6 -16.42 -74.17 21.08
N PRO A 7 -15.49 -73.89 22.01
CA PRO A 7 -15.85 -73.46 23.35
C PRO A 7 -16.61 -72.13 23.25
N LEU A 8 -17.83 -72.10 23.81
CA LEU A 8 -18.62 -70.89 23.92
C LEU A 8 -17.83 -69.91 24.80
N ALA A 9 -17.38 -68.80 24.22
CA ALA A 9 -16.55 -67.82 24.91
C ALA A 9 -17.32 -67.27 26.13
N TYR A 10 -16.84 -67.60 27.34
CA TYR A 10 -17.39 -67.09 28.59
C TYR A 10 -16.74 -65.74 28.90
N ILE A 11 -17.52 -64.66 28.80
CA ILE A 11 -17.08 -63.31 29.16
C ILE A 11 -17.50 -63.06 30.60
N ASP A 12 -16.52 -62.68 31.43
CA ASP A 12 -16.73 -62.37 32.84
C ASP A 12 -17.75 -61.23 33.02
N GLU A 13 -18.67 -61.38 33.97
CA GLU A 13 -19.72 -60.41 34.27
C GLU A 13 -19.17 -59.02 34.60
N LYS A 14 -18.00 -58.94 35.25
CA LYS A 14 -17.30 -57.67 35.54
C LYS A 14 -16.79 -57.01 34.27
N VAL A 15 -16.38 -57.80 33.27
CA VAL A 15 -15.96 -57.30 31.95
C VAL A 15 -17.16 -56.73 31.19
N ILE A 16 -18.31 -57.42 31.24
CA ILE A 16 -19.55 -56.92 30.63
C ILE A 16 -19.98 -55.60 31.30
N LEU A 17 -19.96 -55.54 32.63
CA LEU A 17 -20.29 -54.31 33.39
C LEU A 17 -19.35 -53.16 33.04
N ALA A 18 -18.04 -53.41 32.95
CA ALA A 18 -17.07 -52.41 32.53
C ALA A 18 -17.34 -51.90 31.11
N MET A 19 -17.66 -52.78 30.16
CA MET A 19 -18.02 -52.38 28.80
C MET A 19 -19.27 -51.50 28.77
N ILE A 20 -20.31 -51.84 29.54
CA ILE A 20 -21.54 -51.02 29.64
C ILE A 20 -21.22 -49.64 30.22
N ILE A 21 -20.43 -49.56 31.30
CA ILE A 21 -20.05 -48.29 31.92
C ILE A 21 -19.26 -47.42 30.94
N THR A 22 -18.28 -47.99 30.22
CA THR A 22 -17.51 -47.25 29.21
C THR A 22 -18.37 -46.77 28.05
N ALA A 23 -19.33 -47.57 27.60
CA ALA A 23 -20.28 -47.18 26.56
C ALA A 23 -21.19 -46.04 27.01
N LEU A 24 -21.71 -46.10 28.25
CA LEU A 24 -22.54 -45.03 28.83
C LEU A 24 -21.74 -43.73 29.00
N LEU A 25 -20.50 -43.80 29.50
CA LEU A 25 -19.59 -42.66 29.55
C LEU A 25 -19.35 -42.06 28.15
N GLY A 26 -19.12 -42.91 27.14
CA GLY A 26 -18.97 -42.49 25.75
C GLY A 26 -20.21 -41.79 25.18
N LEU A 27 -21.40 -42.28 25.50
CA LEU A 27 -22.67 -41.66 25.10
C LEU A 27 -22.92 -40.34 25.81
N VAL A 28 -22.59 -40.23 27.10
CA VAL A 28 -22.71 -38.97 27.85
C VAL A 28 -21.75 -37.92 27.30
N ILE A 29 -20.49 -38.28 27.04
CA ILE A 29 -19.48 -37.38 26.44
C ILE A 29 -19.93 -36.95 25.04
N THR A 30 -20.39 -37.89 24.22
CA THR A 30 -20.88 -37.59 22.86
C THR A 30 -22.13 -36.71 22.89
N GLY A 31 -23.09 -36.98 23.78
CA GLY A 31 -24.29 -36.15 23.96
C GLY A 31 -23.96 -34.75 24.45
N PHE A 32 -22.98 -34.60 25.36
CA PHE A 32 -22.46 -33.31 25.80
C PHE A 32 -21.80 -32.54 24.65
N LYS A 33 -20.94 -33.20 23.85
CA LYS A 33 -20.33 -32.60 22.65
C LYS A 33 -21.36 -32.21 21.60
N TYR A 34 -22.36 -33.06 21.35
CA TYR A 34 -23.41 -32.80 20.39
C TYR A 34 -24.29 -31.62 20.79
N LYS A 35 -24.68 -31.51 22.08
CA LYS A 35 -25.43 -30.35 22.58
C LYS A 35 -24.64 -29.04 22.50
N ASN A 36 -23.32 -29.11 22.65
CA ASN A 36 -22.44 -27.94 22.59
C ASN A 36 -21.86 -27.71 21.18
N TYR A 37 -22.31 -28.45 20.17
CA TYR A 37 -21.88 -28.28 18.79
C TYR A 37 -22.58 -27.06 18.20
N GLU A 38 -21.80 -26.02 17.91
CA GLU A 38 -22.26 -24.88 17.13
C GLU A 38 -21.77 -25.07 15.70
N HIS A 39 -22.70 -25.08 14.74
CA HIS A 39 -22.34 -25.14 13.33
C HIS A 39 -21.62 -23.85 12.94
N CYS A 40 -20.47 -23.97 12.28
CA CYS A 40 -19.81 -22.80 11.75
C CYS A 40 -20.66 -22.17 10.66
N PHE A 41 -20.86 -20.86 10.76
CA PHE A 41 -21.42 -20.09 9.66
C PHE A 41 -20.33 -19.85 8.62
N ASP A 42 -20.73 -19.75 7.37
CA ASP A 42 -19.83 -19.46 6.26
C ASP A 42 -19.42 -17.99 6.30
N PHE A 43 -18.13 -17.72 6.15
CA PHE A 43 -17.56 -16.38 6.07
C PHE A 43 -16.25 -16.43 5.29
N HIS A 44 -15.86 -15.31 4.71
CA HIS A 44 -14.70 -15.23 3.85
C HIS A 44 -13.68 -14.21 4.33
N ILE A 45 -12.42 -14.48 4.01
CA ILE A 45 -11.34 -13.51 4.11
C ILE A 45 -11.23 -12.75 2.79
N LYS A 46 -11.24 -11.43 2.87
CA LYS A 46 -11.14 -10.50 1.75
C LYS A 46 -9.82 -9.74 1.82
N ALA A 47 -9.17 -9.61 0.68
CA ALA A 47 -8.04 -8.73 0.45
C ALA A 47 -8.19 -8.12 -0.94
N LYS A 48 -7.55 -6.98 -1.19
CA LYS A 48 -7.68 -6.25 -2.47
C LYS A 48 -7.24 -7.05 -3.69
N ALA A 49 -6.30 -7.98 -3.51
CA ALA A 49 -5.75 -8.86 -4.53
C ALA A 49 -5.29 -10.18 -3.89
N ASN A 50 -4.73 -11.08 -4.71
CA ASN A 50 -4.05 -12.28 -4.24
C ASN A 50 -2.53 -12.21 -4.45
N PHE A 51 -2.02 -11.19 -5.14
CA PHE A 51 -0.59 -10.99 -5.43
C PHE A 51 -0.16 -9.64 -4.90
N PHE A 52 0.89 -9.63 -4.08
CA PHE A 52 1.43 -8.43 -3.42
C PHE A 52 2.96 -8.45 -3.43
N ARG A 53 3.57 -7.39 -2.90
CA ARG A 53 5.02 -7.25 -2.78
C ARG A 53 5.47 -7.26 -1.31
N THR A 54 6.74 -7.58 -1.08
CA THR A 54 7.35 -7.46 0.25
C THR A 54 7.24 -6.02 0.78
N ASP A 55 7.03 -5.87 2.09
CA ASP A 55 6.81 -4.60 2.79
C ASP A 55 5.59 -3.78 2.29
N GLU A 56 4.72 -4.36 1.45
CA GLU A 56 3.45 -3.75 1.07
C GLU A 56 2.43 -3.94 2.21
N PRO A 57 1.81 -2.87 2.75
CA PRO A 57 0.75 -3.01 3.73
C PRO A 57 -0.52 -3.56 3.06
N ILE A 58 -0.88 -4.79 3.42
CA ILE A 58 -2.05 -5.51 2.91
C ILE A 58 -3.17 -5.41 3.94
N ARG A 59 -4.37 -5.05 3.47
CA ARG A 59 -5.57 -5.06 4.29
C ARG A 59 -6.32 -6.38 4.14
N PHE A 60 -6.58 -7.02 5.27
CA PHE A 60 -7.45 -8.18 5.39
C PHE A 60 -8.75 -7.78 6.07
N GLU A 61 -9.86 -8.28 5.51
CA GLU A 61 -11.21 -8.06 5.99
C GLU A 61 -11.98 -9.38 6.07
N THR A 62 -13.06 -9.39 6.84
CA THR A 62 -14.04 -10.48 6.80
C THR A 62 -15.46 -9.96 6.80
N ASP A 63 -16.38 -10.72 6.21
CA ASP A 63 -17.82 -10.54 6.30
C ASP A 63 -18.48 -11.27 7.48
N ALA A 64 -17.69 -11.80 8.42
CA ALA A 64 -18.17 -12.30 9.71
C ALA A 64 -18.63 -11.17 10.67
N LEU A 65 -19.57 -10.32 10.22
CA LEU A 65 -19.97 -9.05 10.86
C LEU A 65 -20.61 -9.20 12.26
N TYR A 66 -21.12 -10.40 12.59
CA TYR A 66 -21.79 -10.66 13.87
C TYR A 66 -20.84 -11.18 14.95
N SER A 67 -19.56 -11.32 14.64
CA SER A 67 -18.57 -11.90 15.54
C SER A 67 -17.87 -10.85 16.39
N LYS A 68 -17.41 -11.28 17.55
CA LYS A 68 -16.84 -10.39 18.57
C LYS A 68 -15.35 -10.56 18.74
N ASP A 69 -14.82 -11.74 18.40
CA ASP A 69 -13.41 -12.06 18.54
C ASP A 69 -12.89 -12.65 17.23
N PHE A 70 -11.79 -12.10 16.74
CA PHE A 70 -11.12 -12.47 15.50
C PHE A 70 -9.65 -12.70 15.82
N GLU A 71 -9.16 -13.88 15.48
CA GLU A 71 -7.77 -14.28 15.61
C GLU A 71 -7.23 -14.54 14.21
N TRP A 72 -6.35 -13.66 13.78
CA TRP A 72 -5.67 -13.72 12.50
C TRP A 72 -4.30 -14.38 12.68
N ASP A 73 -4.03 -15.41 11.88
CA ASP A 73 -2.70 -15.97 11.66
C ASP A 73 -2.32 -15.67 10.21
N PHE A 74 -1.17 -15.00 10.01
CA PHE A 74 -0.75 -14.58 8.68
C PHE A 74 0.12 -15.64 7.97
N GLY A 75 0.44 -16.75 8.63
CA GLY A 75 1.24 -17.84 8.06
C GLY A 75 2.75 -17.52 8.00
N ASP A 76 3.20 -16.45 8.65
CA ASP A 76 4.60 -16.01 8.75
C ASP A 76 5.13 -16.00 10.20
N ASN A 77 4.44 -16.69 11.10
CA ASN A 77 4.61 -16.67 12.56
C ASN A 77 4.19 -15.36 13.25
N GLU A 78 3.55 -14.44 12.52
CA GLU A 78 2.87 -13.30 13.11
C GLU A 78 1.36 -13.56 13.20
N SER A 79 0.75 -13.05 14.27
CA SER A 79 -0.67 -13.16 14.52
C SER A 79 -1.23 -11.91 15.17
N SER A 80 -2.55 -11.72 15.03
CA SER A 80 -3.26 -10.62 15.65
C SER A 80 -4.61 -11.05 16.19
N GLN A 81 -4.86 -10.76 17.47
CA GLN A 81 -6.15 -10.94 18.10
C GLN A 81 -6.84 -9.59 18.27
N THR A 82 -8.06 -9.49 17.76
CA THR A 82 -8.83 -8.24 17.72
C THR A 82 -10.32 -8.50 17.82
N ASN A 83 -11.07 -7.52 18.29
CA ASN A 83 -12.54 -7.61 18.37
C ASN A 83 -13.22 -7.01 17.12
N ILE A 84 -12.49 -7.00 16.00
CA ILE A 84 -12.84 -6.23 14.82
C ILE A 84 -12.54 -7.01 13.54
N SER A 85 -13.41 -6.87 12.54
CA SER A 85 -13.38 -7.64 11.29
C SER A 85 -12.30 -7.22 10.26
N SER A 86 -11.35 -6.34 10.60
CA SER A 86 -10.26 -6.01 9.68
C SER A 86 -8.93 -5.69 10.37
N VAL A 87 -7.84 -6.03 9.68
CA VAL A 87 -6.45 -5.85 10.11
C VAL A 87 -5.56 -5.48 8.92
N VAL A 88 -4.46 -4.79 9.17
CA VAL A 88 -3.40 -4.55 8.19
C VAL A 88 -2.19 -5.38 8.58
N HIS A 89 -1.54 -6.00 7.60
CA HIS A 89 -0.31 -6.77 7.78
C HIS A 89 0.62 -6.59 6.58
N ALA A 90 1.91 -6.83 6.75
CA ALA A 90 2.89 -6.79 5.66
C ALA A 90 3.91 -7.92 5.80
N TYR A 91 4.29 -8.50 4.67
CA TYR A 91 5.23 -9.64 4.64
C TYR A 91 6.62 -9.16 4.26
N ASN A 92 7.63 -9.61 5.01
CA ASN A 92 9.02 -9.23 4.80
C ASN A 92 9.78 -10.12 3.81
N GLN A 93 9.29 -11.35 3.57
CA GLN A 93 9.90 -12.30 2.65
C GLN A 93 8.96 -12.64 1.49
N PRO A 94 9.49 -12.90 0.28
CA PRO A 94 8.72 -13.48 -0.79
C PRO A 94 8.30 -14.91 -0.44
N GLY A 95 7.10 -15.30 -0.87
CA GLY A 95 6.57 -16.63 -0.58
C GLY A 95 5.08 -16.76 -0.85
N GLU A 96 4.59 -17.98 -0.75
CA GLU A 96 3.17 -18.27 -0.64
C GLU A 96 2.80 -18.32 0.84
N TYR A 97 1.73 -17.62 1.21
CA TYR A 97 1.26 -17.55 2.59
C TYR A 97 -0.20 -17.94 2.67
N THR A 98 -0.54 -18.76 3.66
CA THR A 98 -1.92 -19.12 3.98
C THR A 98 -2.36 -18.33 5.21
N VAL A 99 -3.20 -17.32 4.98
CA VAL A 99 -3.82 -16.54 6.05
C VAL A 99 -4.97 -17.35 6.64
N ALA A 100 -4.98 -17.56 7.95
CA ALA A 100 -6.08 -18.18 8.67
C ALA A 100 -6.79 -17.14 9.54
N LEU A 101 -8.12 -17.15 9.54
CA LEU A 101 -8.94 -16.36 10.44
C LEU A 101 -9.80 -17.29 11.29
N THR A 102 -9.55 -17.31 12.59
CA THR A 102 -10.39 -17.98 13.59
C THR A 102 -11.34 -16.98 14.24
N VAL A 103 -12.63 -17.26 14.15
CA VAL A 103 -13.71 -16.41 14.65
C VAL A 103 -14.33 -17.04 15.89
N ASN A 104 -14.46 -16.22 16.94
CA ASN A 104 -14.97 -16.61 18.27
C ASN A 104 -14.29 -17.88 18.86
N GLY A 105 -13.04 -18.16 18.45
CA GLY A 105 -12.28 -19.34 18.87
C GLY A 105 -12.81 -20.68 18.35
N LYS A 106 -13.70 -20.68 17.35
CA LYS A 106 -14.40 -21.90 16.90
C LYS A 106 -14.28 -22.16 15.41
N CYS A 107 -14.50 -21.13 14.58
CA CYS A 107 -14.65 -21.30 13.14
C CYS A 107 -13.48 -20.69 12.42
N THR A 108 -12.81 -21.48 11.57
CA THR A 108 -11.59 -21.06 10.88
C THR A 108 -11.80 -21.05 9.38
N GLU A 109 -11.46 -19.94 8.74
CA GLU A 109 -11.42 -19.77 7.29
C GLU A 109 -9.98 -19.53 6.84
N TYR A 110 -9.66 -19.90 5.59
CA TYR A 110 -8.31 -19.76 5.03
C TYR A 110 -8.30 -18.97 3.72
N LYS A 111 -7.23 -18.23 3.47
CA LYS A 111 -6.98 -17.54 2.20
C LYS A 111 -5.50 -17.58 1.84
N THR A 112 -5.21 -18.09 0.66
CA THR A 112 -3.86 -18.05 0.08
C THR A 112 -3.58 -16.71 -0.61
N ILE A 113 -2.39 -16.17 -0.38
CA ILE A 113 -1.83 -15.01 -1.08
C ILE A 113 -0.39 -15.30 -1.52
N TYR A 114 0.10 -14.50 -2.46
CA TYR A 114 1.44 -14.62 -3.01
C TYR A 114 2.20 -13.31 -2.85
N ILE A 115 3.37 -13.38 -2.21
CA ILE A 115 4.25 -12.25 -1.98
C ILE A 115 5.46 -12.39 -2.90
N THR A 116 5.65 -11.38 -3.74
CA THR A 116 6.82 -11.26 -4.61
C THR A 116 7.81 -10.26 -4.03
N LYS A 117 9.09 -10.42 -4.36
CA LYS A 117 10.11 -9.47 -3.90
C LYS A 117 9.80 -8.09 -4.48
N ALA A 118 9.73 -7.07 -3.62
CA ALA A 118 9.65 -5.69 -4.07
C ALA A 118 10.89 -5.38 -4.93
N PRO A 119 10.72 -4.66 -6.06
CA PRO A 119 11.87 -4.21 -6.83
C PRO A 119 12.78 -3.35 -5.96
N ARG A 120 14.10 -3.53 -6.10
CA ARG A 120 15.06 -2.67 -5.41
C ARG A 120 14.91 -1.26 -5.96
N LEU A 121 14.40 -0.36 -5.13
CA LEU A 121 14.41 1.06 -5.40
C LEU A 121 15.78 1.58 -5.01
N ASP A 122 16.65 1.76 -6.00
CA ASP A 122 17.96 2.39 -5.81
C ASP A 122 17.77 3.85 -5.36
N ASN A 123 16.69 4.51 -5.81
CA ASN A 123 16.28 5.83 -5.31
C ASN A 123 14.75 5.95 -5.24
N PRO A 124 14.12 5.85 -4.05
CA PRO A 124 12.66 5.96 -3.90
C PRO A 124 12.12 7.37 -4.17
N MET A 125 12.98 8.38 -4.28
CA MET A 125 12.64 9.76 -4.65
C MET A 125 13.03 10.09 -6.11
N LEU A 126 13.33 9.08 -6.92
CA LEU A 126 13.69 9.29 -8.32
C LEU A 126 12.52 9.90 -9.08
N MET A 127 12.67 11.16 -9.50
CA MET A 127 11.65 11.86 -10.27
C MET A 127 12.13 12.05 -11.71
N PRO A 128 11.34 11.67 -12.72
CA PRO A 128 11.77 11.77 -14.11
C PRO A 128 12.06 13.22 -14.51
N ARG A 129 13.18 13.45 -15.19
CA ARG A 129 13.68 14.75 -15.63
C ARG A 129 13.80 14.76 -17.15
N PHE A 130 12.70 15.11 -17.80
CA PHE A 130 12.59 15.24 -19.25
C PHE A 130 12.03 16.60 -19.65
N VAL A 131 12.42 17.07 -20.83
CA VAL A 131 11.91 18.33 -21.40
C VAL A 131 10.64 18.03 -22.18
N CYS A 132 9.61 18.83 -21.93
CA CYS A 132 8.32 18.72 -22.59
C CYS A 132 8.04 19.98 -23.41
N PRO A 133 7.73 19.85 -24.71
CA PRO A 133 7.33 21.00 -25.51
C PRO A 133 5.95 21.50 -25.08
N GLN A 134 5.74 22.81 -25.10
CA GLN A 134 4.44 23.41 -24.81
C GLN A 134 3.44 23.17 -25.96
N VAL A 135 3.94 23.13 -27.20
CA VAL A 135 3.15 23.00 -28.42
C VAL A 135 3.77 21.97 -29.35
N ALA A 136 2.93 21.18 -30.01
CA ALA A 136 3.29 20.25 -31.08
C ALA A 136 2.31 20.40 -32.25
N GLU A 137 2.60 19.78 -33.39
CA GLU A 137 1.73 19.79 -34.59
C GLU A 137 1.37 18.36 -35.00
N VAL A 138 0.14 18.17 -35.46
CA VAL A 138 -0.31 16.89 -36.02
C VAL A 138 0.58 16.48 -37.20
N GLY A 139 1.09 15.24 -37.15
CA GLY A 139 1.93 14.68 -38.20
C GLY A 139 3.39 15.15 -38.20
N LYS A 140 3.83 15.93 -37.20
CA LYS A 140 5.25 16.24 -36.97
C LYS A 140 5.83 15.38 -35.86
N THR A 141 7.09 14.98 -36.02
CA THR A 141 7.81 14.18 -35.02
C THR A 141 8.27 15.06 -33.86
N VAL A 142 7.93 14.65 -32.65
CA VAL A 142 8.39 15.24 -31.39
C VAL A 142 9.36 14.27 -30.73
N THR A 143 10.50 14.78 -30.27
CA THR A 143 11.51 13.98 -29.57
C THR A 143 11.49 14.30 -28.09
N PHE A 144 11.57 13.26 -27.27
CA PHE A 144 11.60 13.32 -25.83
C PHE A 144 12.88 12.65 -25.33
N GLN A 145 13.51 13.27 -24.35
CA GLN A 145 14.73 12.75 -23.74
C GLN A 145 14.63 12.90 -22.24
N ASP A 146 14.75 11.77 -21.55
CA ASP A 146 14.92 11.73 -20.11
C ASP A 146 16.42 11.80 -19.76
N THR A 147 16.74 12.58 -18.73
CA THR A 147 18.10 12.80 -18.24
C THR A 147 18.25 12.40 -16.77
N THR A 148 17.39 11.50 -16.30
CA THR A 148 17.32 11.12 -14.90
C THR A 148 18.48 10.19 -14.54
N ALA A 149 19.38 10.64 -13.65
CA ALA A 149 20.47 9.81 -13.15
C ALA A 149 19.92 8.66 -12.29
N GLY A 150 20.32 7.42 -12.55
CA GLY A 150 19.80 6.23 -11.84
C GLY A 150 18.56 5.59 -12.45
N ALA A 151 18.08 6.09 -13.59
CA ALA A 151 17.08 5.41 -14.40
C ALA A 151 17.72 4.29 -15.24
N HIS A 152 17.13 3.10 -15.21
CA HIS A 152 17.54 1.94 -16.02
C HIS A 152 16.40 1.31 -16.83
N SER A 153 15.14 1.70 -16.59
CA SER A 153 14.02 1.41 -17.50
C SER A 153 13.06 2.60 -17.61
N TRP A 154 12.40 2.71 -18.76
CA TRP A 154 11.47 3.78 -19.10
C TRP A 154 10.15 3.18 -19.62
N GLU A 155 9.02 3.78 -19.27
CA GLU A 155 7.72 3.51 -19.88
C GLU A 155 7.03 4.82 -20.25
N TRP A 156 7.14 5.22 -21.51
CA TRP A 156 6.52 6.43 -22.04
C TRP A 156 5.08 6.15 -22.49
N ARG A 157 4.18 7.09 -22.19
CA ARG A 157 2.84 7.17 -22.78
C ARG A 157 2.59 8.61 -23.23
N PHE A 158 2.28 8.83 -24.49
CA PHE A 158 2.20 10.19 -25.08
C PHE A 158 0.79 10.78 -25.09
N GLY A 159 -0.21 10.05 -24.60
CA GLY A 159 -1.53 10.60 -24.30
C GLY A 159 -2.56 10.54 -25.43
N GLU A 160 -2.30 9.82 -26.53
CA GLU A 160 -3.34 9.45 -27.51
C GLU A 160 -4.03 8.13 -27.18
N THR A 161 -3.34 7.24 -26.46
CA THR A 161 -3.86 5.97 -25.96
C THR A 161 -3.40 5.72 -24.52
N ALA A 162 -3.90 4.66 -23.90
CA ALA A 162 -3.46 4.22 -22.57
C ALA A 162 -2.24 3.28 -22.60
N SER A 163 -1.76 2.91 -23.79
CA SER A 163 -0.70 1.93 -24.00
C SER A 163 0.69 2.52 -23.75
N ILE A 164 1.67 1.65 -23.52
CA ILE A 164 3.10 2.03 -23.51
C ILE A 164 3.53 2.25 -24.96
N ASP A 165 4.00 3.46 -25.27
CA ASP A 165 4.40 3.87 -26.62
C ASP A 165 5.91 3.69 -26.86
N ALA A 166 6.75 3.79 -25.82
CA ALA A 166 8.21 3.62 -25.92
C ALA A 166 8.85 3.22 -24.59
N THR A 167 10.02 2.56 -24.65
CA THR A 167 10.73 2.01 -23.47
C THR A 167 12.21 2.39 -23.35
N SER A 168 12.66 3.35 -24.15
CA SER A 168 14.04 3.88 -24.14
C SER A 168 14.12 5.27 -23.50
N SER A 169 15.31 5.64 -23.02
CA SER A 169 15.58 6.97 -22.42
C SER A 169 15.34 8.13 -23.38
N THR A 170 15.54 7.89 -24.68
CA THR A 170 15.16 8.81 -25.77
C THR A 170 14.03 8.17 -26.56
N ALA A 171 12.97 8.92 -26.82
CA ALA A 171 11.79 8.45 -27.54
C ALA A 171 11.31 9.50 -28.54
N SER A 172 10.68 9.07 -29.62
CA SER A 172 10.07 9.96 -30.62
C SER A 172 8.61 9.57 -30.86
N TYR A 173 7.73 10.57 -31.00
CA TYR A 173 6.31 10.34 -31.24
C TYR A 173 5.73 11.28 -32.30
N VAL A 174 4.68 10.83 -32.99
CA VAL A 174 3.96 11.62 -34.00
C VAL A 174 2.47 11.63 -33.64
N TYR A 175 1.97 12.80 -33.25
CA TYR A 175 0.57 12.96 -32.86
C TYR A 175 -0.37 12.90 -34.07
N LYS A 176 -1.45 12.14 -33.96
CA LYS A 176 -2.47 11.96 -35.01
C LYS A 176 -3.66 12.90 -34.84
N THR A 177 -3.96 13.29 -33.61
CA THR A 177 -5.13 14.09 -33.27
C THR A 177 -4.75 15.39 -32.57
N PRO A 178 -5.40 16.53 -32.88
CA PRO A 178 -5.15 17.79 -32.20
C PRO A 178 -5.70 17.77 -30.76
N GLY A 179 -5.36 18.80 -29.99
CA GLY A 179 -5.83 19.03 -28.62
C GLY A 179 -4.79 18.80 -27.54
N LEU A 180 -5.22 18.91 -26.28
CA LEU A 180 -4.36 18.77 -25.12
C LEU A 180 -4.01 17.29 -24.88
N LYS A 181 -2.73 16.96 -24.83
CA LYS A 181 -2.21 15.61 -24.54
C LYS A 181 -1.45 15.62 -23.23
N THR A 182 -1.65 14.56 -22.43
CA THR A 182 -0.92 14.33 -21.18
C THR A 182 0.12 13.26 -21.44
N ILE A 183 1.39 13.63 -21.34
CA ILE A 183 2.52 12.71 -21.48
C ILE A 183 2.89 12.22 -20.09
N SER A 184 3.15 10.93 -19.95
CA SER A 184 3.61 10.31 -18.72
C SER A 184 4.84 9.44 -18.97
N LEU A 185 5.76 9.45 -18.02
CA LEU A 185 6.92 8.58 -17.97
C LEU A 185 6.99 7.91 -16.60
N VAL A 186 7.03 6.58 -16.57
CA VAL A 186 7.36 5.80 -15.38
C VAL A 186 8.79 5.29 -15.51
N LEU A 187 9.59 5.47 -14.46
CA LEU A 187 10.95 4.92 -14.39
C LEU A 187 10.98 3.64 -13.57
N ASN A 188 11.91 2.74 -13.94
CA ASN A 188 12.30 1.56 -13.14
C ASN A 188 11.12 0.62 -12.77
N GLY A 189 10.00 0.69 -13.49
CA GLY A 189 8.78 -0.07 -13.22
C GLY A 189 8.07 0.31 -11.91
N ASP A 190 8.40 1.45 -11.29
CA ASP A 190 7.76 1.94 -10.07
C ASP A 190 6.74 3.06 -10.40
N PRO A 191 5.43 2.82 -10.25
CA PRO A 191 4.41 3.85 -10.44
C PRO A 191 4.59 5.11 -9.58
N LYS A 192 5.38 5.07 -8.51
CA LYS A 192 5.72 6.26 -7.71
C LYS A 192 6.75 7.17 -8.38
N GLN A 193 7.56 6.64 -9.30
CA GLN A 193 8.55 7.38 -10.09
C GLN A 193 7.92 7.89 -11.40
N LEU A 194 6.77 8.56 -11.27
CA LEU A 194 5.96 9.06 -12.38
C LEU A 194 6.23 10.55 -12.62
N GLY A 195 6.61 10.88 -13.85
CA GLY A 195 6.71 12.25 -14.34
C GLY A 195 5.59 12.53 -15.35
N VAL A 196 4.94 13.69 -15.26
CA VAL A 196 3.82 14.07 -16.12
C VAL A 196 4.03 15.47 -16.68
N CYS A 197 3.71 15.66 -17.96
CA CYS A 197 3.59 17.00 -18.56
C CYS A 197 2.41 17.07 -19.54
N LYS A 198 2.07 18.29 -19.97
CA LYS A 198 1.01 18.53 -20.96
C LYS A 198 1.58 19.25 -22.18
N VAL A 199 1.16 18.82 -23.36
CA VAL A 199 1.47 19.46 -24.64
C VAL A 199 0.16 19.78 -25.37
N TYR A 200 0.10 20.94 -26.00
CA TYR A 200 -1.02 21.30 -26.88
C TYR A 200 -0.68 20.97 -28.33
N VAL A 201 -1.42 20.05 -28.95
CA VAL A 201 -1.21 19.64 -30.34
C VAL A 201 -2.11 20.48 -31.25
N ASN A 202 -1.50 21.33 -32.07
CA ASN A 202 -2.18 22.09 -33.11
C ASN A 202 -2.56 21.20 -34.28
N ASP A 203 -3.72 21.48 -34.88
CA ASP A 203 -4.09 20.91 -36.16
C ASP A 203 -3.16 21.45 -37.27
N LYS A 204 -3.00 20.69 -38.37
CA LYS A 204 -2.33 21.21 -39.56
C LYS A 204 -3.14 22.38 -40.08
N THR A 205 -2.68 23.61 -39.82
CA THR A 205 -3.23 24.77 -40.51
C THR A 205 -2.92 24.61 -42.00
N VAL A 206 -3.93 24.26 -42.78
CA VAL A 206 -3.91 24.52 -44.22
C VAL A 206 -3.78 26.03 -44.35
N ALA A 207 -2.62 26.48 -44.86
CA ALA A 207 -2.38 27.90 -45.14
C ALA A 207 -3.58 28.48 -45.90
N PRO A 208 -4.11 29.65 -45.52
CA PRO A 208 -5.22 30.24 -46.26
C PRO A 208 -4.75 30.51 -47.70
N SER A 209 -5.48 29.90 -48.64
CA SER A 209 -5.36 30.19 -50.07
C SER A 209 -5.47 31.70 -50.27
N ARG A 210 -4.42 32.31 -50.85
CA ARG A 210 -4.39 33.71 -51.25
C ARG A 210 -5.56 33.99 -52.20
N SER A 211 -6.60 34.69 -51.74
CA SER A 211 -7.49 35.42 -52.63
C SER A 211 -7.02 36.87 -52.71
N ASN A 212 -6.78 37.31 -53.94
CA ASN A 212 -6.30 38.65 -54.27
C ASN A 212 -7.34 39.71 -53.87
N ALA A 213 -6.97 40.60 -52.95
CA ALA A 213 -7.61 41.90 -52.81
C ALA A 213 -6.53 42.99 -52.78
N ARG A 214 -6.53 43.79 -53.84
CA ARG A 214 -5.60 44.89 -54.13
C ARG A 214 -6.08 46.15 -53.43
N VAL A 215 -5.24 46.76 -52.58
CA VAL A 215 -5.39 48.16 -52.11
C VAL A 215 -3.98 48.78 -52.01
N PRO A 216 -3.76 50.05 -52.43
CA PRO A 216 -2.48 50.50 -52.96
C PRO A 216 -1.49 51.03 -51.90
N ALA A 217 -0.25 51.19 -52.37
CA ALA A 217 0.97 51.54 -51.67
C ALA A 217 0.89 52.84 -50.84
N ARG A 218 1.51 52.80 -49.66
CA ARG A 218 2.05 54.00 -49.00
C ARG A 218 3.45 53.69 -48.45
N GLN A 219 4.32 54.68 -48.62
CA GLN A 219 5.77 54.63 -48.61
C GLN A 219 6.41 54.27 -47.26
N GLN A 220 7.57 53.62 -47.35
CA GLN A 220 8.57 53.32 -46.31
C GLN A 220 9.24 54.62 -45.77
N PRO A 221 9.89 54.62 -44.58
CA PRO A 221 11.31 54.22 -44.58
C PRO A 221 11.90 53.53 -43.32
N ALA A 222 12.98 52.81 -43.61
CA ALA A 222 14.23 52.61 -42.85
C ALA A 222 14.26 51.73 -41.56
N PHE A 223 14.89 50.57 -41.75
CA PHE A 223 15.85 49.87 -40.88
C PHE A 223 16.03 50.33 -39.42
N ILE A 224 15.76 49.39 -38.50
CA ILE A 224 16.52 49.26 -37.25
C ILE A 224 17.07 47.83 -37.20
N VAL A 225 18.38 47.73 -37.34
CA VAL A 225 19.17 46.54 -37.03
C VAL A 225 19.10 46.34 -35.52
N VAL A 226 18.51 45.24 -35.06
CA VAL A 226 18.63 44.81 -33.67
C VAL A 226 19.91 43.98 -33.55
N PRO A 227 20.88 44.36 -32.71
CA PRO A 227 22.13 43.63 -32.56
C PRO A 227 21.92 42.29 -31.85
N ALA A 228 22.72 41.30 -32.24
CA ALA A 228 22.83 40.01 -31.58
C ALA A 228 23.17 40.18 -30.08
N LYS A 229 22.46 39.43 -29.23
CA LYS A 229 22.72 39.36 -27.79
C LYS A 229 23.87 38.38 -27.51
N PRO A 230 24.73 38.64 -26.48
CA PRO A 230 26.09 38.09 -26.39
C PRO A 230 26.19 36.59 -26.16
N GLN A 231 27.30 36.02 -26.63
CA GLN A 231 27.84 34.75 -26.18
C GLN A 231 28.12 34.79 -24.67
N SER A 232 27.57 33.82 -23.95
CA SER A 232 27.95 33.53 -22.56
C SER A 232 29.31 32.83 -22.52
N PRO A 233 30.15 33.08 -21.51
CA PRO A 233 31.52 32.60 -21.47
C PRO A 233 31.60 31.08 -21.25
N THR A 234 32.57 30.49 -21.95
CA THR A 234 33.10 29.16 -21.73
C THR A 234 33.58 29.04 -20.28
N LEU A 235 32.99 28.13 -19.50
CA LEU A 235 33.62 27.64 -18.28
C LEU A 235 34.53 26.49 -18.68
N GLU A 236 35.83 26.71 -18.55
CA GLU A 236 36.83 25.66 -18.65
C GLU A 236 36.58 24.61 -17.58
N GLU A 237 36.40 23.37 -18.01
CA GLU A 237 36.26 22.20 -17.16
C GLU A 237 37.64 21.85 -16.58
N GLN A 238 37.93 22.40 -15.40
CA GLN A 238 39.03 21.91 -14.57
C GLN A 238 38.60 20.60 -13.91
N SER A 239 39.11 19.51 -14.46
CA SER A 239 39.01 18.15 -13.93
C SER A 239 39.84 18.03 -12.65
N HIS A 240 39.17 18.14 -11.50
CA HIS A 240 39.66 17.54 -10.26
C HIS A 240 38.95 16.20 -10.05
N PRO A 241 39.69 15.10 -9.81
CA PRO A 241 39.07 13.82 -9.44
C PRO A 241 38.38 13.98 -8.08
N GLN A 242 37.05 14.03 -8.08
CA GLN A 242 36.28 14.00 -6.85
C GLN A 242 36.16 12.54 -6.40
N PRO A 243 36.60 12.16 -5.19
CA PRO A 243 36.47 10.80 -4.70
C PRO A 243 34.99 10.42 -4.60
N ALA A 244 34.68 9.17 -4.96
CA ALA A 244 33.33 8.61 -4.98
C ALA A 244 32.56 8.98 -3.71
N VAL A 245 31.56 9.86 -3.86
CA VAL A 245 30.60 10.15 -2.80
C VAL A 245 29.74 8.90 -2.66
N ALA A 246 29.86 8.22 -1.52
CA ALA A 246 28.97 7.13 -1.16
C ALA A 246 27.51 7.59 -1.30
N GLU A 247 26.72 6.78 -2.00
CA GLU A 247 25.28 6.92 -2.18
C GLU A 247 24.58 7.27 -0.86
N PRO A 248 23.66 8.26 -0.82
CA PRO A 248 22.96 8.58 0.41
C PRO A 248 22.19 7.35 0.89
N ALA A 249 22.56 6.84 2.06
CA ALA A 249 21.89 5.71 2.68
C ALA A 249 20.37 5.97 2.75
N LYS A 250 19.56 4.99 2.35
CA LYS A 250 18.09 5.03 2.46
C LYS A 250 17.69 5.56 3.85
N PRO A 251 16.72 6.49 3.96
CA PRO A 251 16.29 6.98 5.26
C PRO A 251 15.81 5.82 6.12
N GLN A 252 16.52 5.56 7.22
CA GLN A 252 16.15 4.52 8.19
C GLN A 252 15.17 5.10 9.19
N GLY A 253 14.10 4.34 9.46
CA GLY A 253 13.15 4.66 10.50
C GLY A 253 13.82 4.57 11.87
N VAL A 254 13.62 5.61 12.69
CA VAL A 254 14.06 5.57 14.08
C VAL A 254 13.33 4.42 14.79
N THR A 255 14.05 3.58 15.53
CA THR A 255 13.40 2.50 16.28
C THR A 255 12.59 3.08 17.43
N ILE A 256 11.33 2.69 17.54
CA ILE A 256 10.45 3.04 18.65
C ILE A 256 9.77 1.80 19.20
N SER A 257 9.80 1.65 20.53
CA SER A 257 9.10 0.55 21.20
C SER A 257 7.58 0.76 21.15
N LYS A 258 6.80 -0.33 21.27
CA LYS A 258 5.34 -0.26 21.35
C LYS A 258 4.86 0.68 22.47
N GLN A 259 5.44 0.56 23.66
CA GLN A 259 5.06 1.35 24.84
C GLN A 259 5.37 2.84 24.64
N GLU A 260 6.52 3.14 24.03
CA GLU A 260 6.89 4.52 23.71
C GLU A 260 5.98 5.11 22.64
N LEU A 261 5.64 4.34 21.60
CA LEU A 261 4.70 4.79 20.58
C LEU A 261 3.31 5.07 21.16
N GLU A 262 2.80 4.20 22.03
CA GLU A 262 1.55 4.42 22.76
C GLU A 262 1.62 5.68 23.63
N SER A 263 2.73 5.91 24.32
CA SER A 263 2.96 7.11 25.13
C SER A 263 2.95 8.39 24.28
N LYS A 264 3.64 8.40 23.14
CA LYS A 264 3.63 9.54 22.21
C LYS A 264 2.24 9.79 21.63
N LEU A 265 1.50 8.74 21.29
CA LEU A 265 0.11 8.88 20.78
C LEU A 265 -0.83 9.45 21.85
N ARG A 266 -0.65 9.10 23.13
CA ARG A 266 -1.34 9.78 24.23
C ARG A 266 -1.00 11.26 24.31
N GLY A 267 0.18 11.66 23.85
CA GLY A 267 0.53 13.07 23.74
C GLY A 267 -0.23 13.86 22.69
N VAL A 268 -0.64 13.20 21.61
CA VAL A 268 -1.53 13.79 20.61
C VAL A 268 -2.90 14.06 21.21
N VAL A 269 -3.41 13.13 22.03
CA VAL A 269 -4.69 13.29 22.74
C VAL A 269 -4.65 14.47 23.71
N ASN A 270 -3.50 14.70 24.36
CA ASN A 270 -3.29 15.81 25.27
C ASN A 270 -2.87 17.12 24.56
N ASN A 271 -2.91 17.17 23.23
CA ASN A 271 -2.59 18.33 22.39
C ASN A 271 -1.17 18.89 22.55
N TYR A 272 -0.19 18.08 22.98
CA TYR A 272 1.22 18.50 23.01
C TYR A 272 2.10 17.87 21.91
N LEU A 273 1.54 16.95 21.12
CA LEU A 273 2.17 16.38 19.91
C LEU A 273 1.19 16.41 18.73
N THR A 274 1.73 16.44 17.52
CA THR A 274 0.98 16.32 16.26
C THR A 274 1.53 15.16 15.43
N ALA A 275 0.88 14.85 14.29
CA ALA A 275 1.34 13.81 13.37
C ALA A 275 2.78 14.04 12.88
N GLU A 276 3.20 15.30 12.71
CA GLU A 276 4.53 15.67 12.21
C GLU A 276 5.67 15.21 13.12
N ASN A 277 5.43 15.17 14.44
CA ASN A 277 6.42 14.69 15.40
C ASN A 277 6.77 13.22 15.22
N PHE A 278 5.99 12.47 14.43
CA PHE A 278 6.24 11.06 14.15
C PHE A 278 6.97 10.82 12.83
N GLY A 279 7.22 11.86 12.03
CA GLY A 279 7.89 11.78 10.73
C GLY A 279 9.12 10.85 10.72
N PRO A 280 10.07 10.97 11.67
CA PRO A 280 11.25 10.12 11.72
C PRO A 280 10.98 8.60 11.85
N TYR A 281 9.84 8.21 12.41
CA TYR A 281 9.47 6.79 12.55
C TYR A 281 8.81 6.24 11.28
N PHE A 282 8.16 7.11 10.51
CA PHE A 282 7.47 6.78 9.25
C PHE A 282 8.29 7.15 8.01
N CYS A 283 9.57 7.50 8.18
CA CYS A 283 10.46 7.96 7.12
C CYS A 283 9.85 9.12 6.31
N ASN A 284 9.24 10.05 7.07
CA ASN A 284 8.53 11.23 6.60
C ASN A 284 7.28 10.96 5.73
N ASN A 285 6.81 9.71 5.67
CA ASN A 285 5.54 9.36 5.02
C ASN A 285 4.41 9.20 6.06
N LEU A 286 3.68 10.27 6.34
CA LEU A 286 2.57 10.25 7.31
C LEU A 286 1.23 9.74 6.73
N ASN A 287 1.21 9.33 5.45
CA ASN A 287 0.02 8.82 4.77
C ASN A 287 -0.08 7.28 4.82
N VAL A 288 0.59 6.65 5.78
CA VAL A 288 0.49 5.20 5.96
C VAL A 288 -0.89 4.80 6.50
N PRO A 289 -1.36 3.59 6.15
CA PRO A 289 -2.64 3.07 6.63
C PRO A 289 -2.59 2.75 8.13
N VAL A 290 -3.68 3.08 8.81
CA VAL A 290 -3.97 2.72 10.19
C VAL A 290 -5.32 2.02 10.25
N SER A 291 -5.36 0.79 10.77
CA SER A 291 -6.60 0.13 11.15
C SER A 291 -6.99 0.58 12.57
N LEU A 292 -7.85 1.60 12.68
CA LEU A 292 -8.38 2.08 13.96
C LEU A 292 -9.78 1.52 14.15
N ASN A 293 -10.07 0.72 15.18
CA ASN A 293 -11.50 0.36 15.29
C ASN A 293 -11.96 -0.57 14.16
N GLY A 294 -11.04 -1.10 13.32
CA GLY A 294 -11.33 -1.74 12.03
C GLY A 294 -11.76 -0.81 10.92
N THR A 295 -11.74 0.50 11.18
CA THR A 295 -11.91 1.53 10.18
C THR A 295 -10.53 1.91 9.68
N GLU A 296 -10.35 1.84 8.36
CA GLU A 296 -9.13 2.29 7.73
C GLU A 296 -9.12 3.81 7.66
N ILE A 297 -8.04 4.40 8.17
CA ILE A 297 -7.74 5.83 8.09
C ILE A 297 -6.24 6.02 7.87
N THR A 298 -5.82 7.19 7.40
CA THR A 298 -4.38 7.51 7.35
C THR A 298 -3.85 7.87 8.74
N PHE A 299 -2.54 7.76 8.96
CA PHE A 299 -1.93 8.17 10.23
C PHE A 299 -2.20 9.65 10.58
N THR A 300 -2.18 10.54 9.59
CA THR A 300 -2.58 11.94 9.78
C THR A 300 -4.04 12.07 10.24
N GLN A 301 -4.97 11.35 9.61
CA GLN A 301 -6.38 11.34 10.01
C GLN A 301 -6.58 10.74 11.40
N PHE A 302 -5.79 9.72 11.75
CA PHE A 302 -5.79 9.13 13.08
C PHE A 302 -5.37 10.15 14.14
N CYS A 303 -4.28 10.88 13.93
CA CYS A 303 -3.82 11.91 14.85
C CYS A 303 -4.86 13.04 15.01
N ASN A 304 -5.51 13.46 13.92
CA ASN A 304 -6.59 14.45 13.97
C ASN A 304 -7.81 13.96 14.76
N LYS A 305 -8.14 12.67 14.66
CA LYS A 305 -9.18 12.06 15.50
C LYS A 305 -8.76 12.04 16.96
N LEU A 306 -7.50 11.71 17.26
CA LEU A 306 -6.99 11.68 18.64
C LEU A 306 -7.01 13.07 19.31
N SER A 307 -6.58 14.12 18.60
CA SER A 307 -6.56 15.50 19.15
C SER A 307 -7.97 16.05 19.38
N SER A 308 -8.97 15.56 18.66
CA SER A 308 -10.39 15.91 18.89
C SER A 308 -10.99 15.30 20.16
N ILE A 309 -10.30 14.35 20.81
CA ILE A 309 -10.75 13.75 22.07
C ILE A 309 -10.53 14.75 23.21
N LYS A 310 -11.63 15.23 23.79
CA LYS A 310 -11.57 16.14 24.96
C LYS A 310 -10.82 15.48 26.12
N ALA A 311 -9.96 16.24 26.81
CA ALA A 311 -9.10 15.76 27.89
C ALA A 311 -9.84 15.10 29.08
N ASP A 312 -11.14 15.40 29.27
CA ASP A 312 -12.02 14.81 30.28
C ASP A 312 -12.55 13.41 29.90
N LYS A 313 -12.61 13.08 28.60
CA LYS A 313 -12.87 11.72 28.10
C LYS A 313 -11.61 10.88 28.16
N LYS A 314 -11.32 10.33 29.34
CA LYS A 314 -10.17 9.44 29.54
C LYS A 314 -10.28 8.21 28.62
N ILE A 315 -9.28 8.00 27.76
CA ILE A 315 -9.09 6.76 27.02
C ILE A 315 -8.94 5.61 28.03
N LYS A 316 -9.78 4.58 27.94
CA LYS A 316 -9.72 3.39 28.80
C LYS A 316 -8.60 2.45 28.35
N GLN A 317 -8.43 2.29 27.04
CA GLN A 317 -7.47 1.37 26.44
C GLN A 317 -6.99 1.93 25.11
N LEU A 318 -5.68 1.89 24.87
CA LEU A 318 -5.03 2.19 23.60
C LEU A 318 -3.95 1.13 23.42
N ASN A 319 -4.17 0.23 22.48
CA ASN A 319 -3.21 -0.81 22.09
C ASN A 319 -2.78 -0.55 20.66
N VAL A 320 -1.47 -0.61 20.42
CA VAL A 320 -0.90 -0.41 19.08
C VAL A 320 -0.03 -1.60 18.70
N GLN A 321 -0.19 -2.08 17.47
CA GLN A 321 0.74 -3.00 16.83
C GLN A 321 1.41 -2.26 15.67
N GLN A 322 2.73 -2.39 15.60
CA GLN A 322 3.57 -1.74 14.60
C GLN A 322 3.77 -2.67 13.41
N ILE A 323 3.65 -2.14 12.20
CA ILE A 323 4.01 -2.84 10.96
C ILE A 323 5.24 -2.13 10.42
N LYS A 324 6.36 -2.85 10.30
CA LYS A 324 7.67 -2.28 9.96
C LYS A 324 8.17 -2.81 8.64
N SER A 325 8.80 -1.94 7.86
CA SER A 325 9.58 -2.37 6.70
C SER A 325 10.83 -3.10 7.16
N SER A 326 11.12 -4.24 6.52
CA SER A 326 12.31 -5.03 6.79
C SER A 326 13.60 -4.36 6.29
N GLU A 327 13.52 -3.56 5.22
CA GLU A 327 14.70 -2.88 4.66
C GLU A 327 15.08 -1.60 5.43
N THR A 328 14.07 -0.87 5.89
CA THR A 328 14.27 0.51 6.37
C THR A 328 13.89 0.70 7.83
N ASN A 329 13.24 -0.29 8.46
CA ASN A 329 12.68 -0.20 9.81
C ASN A 329 11.64 0.93 9.98
N CYS A 330 11.19 1.57 8.89
CA CYS A 330 10.12 2.54 8.90
C CYS A 330 8.81 1.85 9.30
N LEU A 331 7.99 2.55 10.08
CA LEU A 331 6.59 2.17 10.26
C LEU A 331 5.86 2.37 8.92
N ILE A 332 5.27 1.30 8.39
CA ILE A 332 4.53 1.27 7.12
C ILE A 332 3.03 1.06 7.31
N GLY A 333 2.60 0.81 8.54
CA GLY A 333 1.21 0.75 8.94
C GLY A 333 1.07 0.50 10.44
N LEU A 334 -0.15 0.65 10.97
CA LEU A 334 -0.47 0.36 12.37
C LEU A 334 -1.82 -0.36 12.50
N ASN A 335 -1.91 -1.32 13.42
CA ASN A 335 -3.19 -1.79 13.95
C ASN A 335 -3.43 -1.16 15.32
N VAL A 336 -4.57 -0.49 15.49
CA VAL A 336 -4.90 0.28 16.69
C VAL A 336 -6.26 -0.12 17.24
N SER A 337 -6.26 -0.53 18.51
CA SER A 337 -7.47 -0.72 19.31
C SER A 337 -7.58 0.38 20.36
N LEU A 338 -8.64 1.19 20.27
CA LEU A 338 -8.93 2.34 21.12
C LEU A 338 -10.33 2.18 21.76
N LYS A 339 -10.39 2.10 23.09
CA LYS A 339 -11.64 2.10 23.88
C LYS A 339 -11.71 3.32 24.80
N MET A 340 -12.87 3.98 24.84
CA MET A 340 -13.13 5.13 25.71
C MET A 340 -13.69 4.69 27.07
N LYS A 341 -13.48 5.45 28.15
CA LYS A 341 -14.22 5.23 29.41
C LYS A 341 -15.69 5.56 29.19
N GLN A 342 -16.60 4.68 29.61
CA GLN A 342 -18.02 5.01 29.70
C GLN A 342 -18.20 6.10 30.77
N GLY A 343 -18.86 7.19 30.40
CA GLY A 343 -19.30 8.18 31.37
C GLY A 343 -20.35 7.55 32.28
N PHE A 344 -20.24 7.78 33.58
CA PHE A 344 -21.28 7.44 34.55
C PHE A 344 -22.46 8.37 34.28
N LEU A 345 -23.42 7.95 33.45
CA LEU A 345 -24.73 8.59 33.38
C LEU A 345 -25.45 8.22 34.67
N GLY A 346 -25.28 9.07 35.67
CA GLY A 346 -26.08 9.06 36.88
C GLY A 346 -27.55 9.18 36.52
N ILE A 347 -28.31 8.21 36.99
CA ILE A 347 -29.76 8.17 37.05
C ILE A 347 -30.21 9.42 37.82
N PHE A 348 -31.10 10.22 37.23
CA PHE A 348 -31.94 11.19 37.94
C PHE A 348 -33.38 10.71 37.86
#